data_AF-A0A0Q9MV49-F1
#
_entry.id   AF-A0A0Q9MV49-F1
#
_cell.length_a   1.000
_cell.length_b   1.000
_cell.length_c   1.000
_cell.angle_alpha   90.00
_cell.angle_beta   90.00
_cell.angle_gamma   90.00
#
_symmetry.space_group_name_H-M   'P 1'
#
loop_
_entity.id
_entity.type
_entity.pdbx_description
1 polymer ?
#
loop_
_entity_poly.entity_id
_entity_poly.type
_entity_poly.pdbx_seq_one_letter_code
_entity_poly.pdbx_strand_id
1 'polypeptide(L)'
;MAPLTIYYVAVGDNGVSGPAIGCGDSLVATTTAPVRFTDQVGPSINTLLANKSRDIGLSGLINVLYQSSLTYLGGELNGSTITIWLSGQFMLGGVCDIPRAKAQLEYTAMTASGATSAQVFVNGRPIDEVLSLK
;
A
#
# COMPACT_ATOMS: atom_id res chain seq x y z
N MET A 1 6.14 10.34 -19.18
CA MET A 1 6.29 10.66 -17.75
C MET A 1 4.91 10.88 -17.21
N ALA A 2 4.58 10.29 -16.07
CA ALA A 2 3.31 10.52 -15.39
C ALA A 2 3.51 10.42 -13.87
N PRO A 3 2.64 11.05 -13.07
CA PRO A 3 2.58 10.81 -11.63
C PRO A 3 2.31 9.33 -11.32
N LEU A 4 2.86 8.84 -10.20
CA LEU A 4 2.45 7.58 -9.60
C LEU A 4 1.34 7.87 -8.58
N THR A 5 0.39 6.95 -8.44
CA THR A 5 -0.65 7.04 -7.39
C THR A 5 -0.27 6.13 -6.22
N ILE A 6 -0.24 6.70 -5.01
CA ILE A 6 0.12 6.01 -3.77
C ILE A 6 -0.97 6.25 -2.75
N TYR A 7 -1.34 5.22 -2.00
CA TYR A 7 -2.38 5.30 -1.00
C TYR A 7 -1.83 5.43 0.43
N TYR A 8 -2.39 6.37 1.17
CA TYR A 8 -2.14 6.60 2.59
C TYR A 8 -3.46 6.59 3.38
N VAL A 9 -3.37 6.65 4.71
CA VAL A 9 -4.53 6.47 5.59
C VAL A 9 -4.96 7.78 6.21
N ALA A 10 -6.24 8.12 6.12
CA ALA A 10 -6.90 9.10 6.97
C ALA A 10 -7.48 8.36 8.19
N VAL A 11 -7.09 8.78 9.41
CA VAL A 11 -7.42 8.05 10.63
C VAL A 11 -8.76 8.50 11.20
N GLY A 12 -9.64 7.54 11.49
CA GLY A 12 -10.89 7.77 12.24
C GLY A 12 -11.95 8.63 11.53
N ASP A 13 -11.84 8.81 10.22
CA ASP A 13 -12.75 9.64 9.43
C ASP A 13 -13.92 8.84 8.82
N ASN A 14 -14.04 7.54 9.11
CA ASN A 14 -15.16 6.66 8.80
C ASN A 14 -15.58 6.62 7.31
N GLY A 15 -14.62 6.61 6.39
CA GLY A 15 -14.90 6.57 4.95
C GLY A 15 -15.17 7.93 4.31
N VAL A 16 -14.97 9.05 5.04
CA VAL A 16 -15.26 10.40 4.51
C VAL A 16 -14.27 10.80 3.43
N SER A 17 -12.97 10.50 3.59
CA SER A 17 -11.93 10.95 2.65
C SER A 17 -11.67 9.97 1.50
N GLY A 18 -12.26 8.78 1.55
CA GLY A 18 -12.04 7.73 0.55
C GLY A 18 -12.66 6.39 0.96
N PRO A 19 -12.34 5.28 0.26
CA PRO A 19 -12.85 3.97 0.63
C PRO A 19 -12.59 3.64 2.09
N ALA A 20 -13.65 3.24 2.80
CA ALA A 20 -13.56 2.83 4.19
C ALA A 20 -12.72 1.54 4.31
N ILE A 21 -11.83 1.53 5.29
CA ILE A 21 -11.04 0.37 5.68
C ILE A 21 -11.32 0.04 7.16
N GLY A 22 -10.66 -0.99 7.70
CA GLY A 22 -10.83 -1.37 9.11
C GLY A 22 -10.55 -0.22 10.09
N CYS A 23 -11.06 -0.34 11.31
CA CYS A 23 -10.90 0.66 12.39
C CYS A 23 -11.51 2.06 12.14
N GLY A 24 -12.44 2.19 11.19
CA GLY A 24 -13.09 3.47 10.91
C GLY A 24 -12.17 4.46 10.21
N ASP A 25 -11.17 3.98 9.49
CA ASP A 25 -10.26 4.79 8.70
C ASP A 25 -10.67 4.83 7.23
N SER A 26 -10.09 5.75 6.46
CA SER A 26 -10.22 5.80 5.00
C SER A 26 -8.88 5.66 4.32
N LEU A 27 -8.91 5.13 3.10
CA LEU A 27 -7.76 5.12 2.23
C LEU A 27 -7.81 6.29 1.22
N VAL A 28 -6.74 7.07 1.14
CA VAL A 28 -6.67 8.31 0.36
C VAL A 28 -5.56 8.21 -0.68
N ALA A 29 -5.92 8.48 -1.94
CA ALA A 29 -4.98 8.52 -3.04
C ALA A 29 -4.15 9.81 -3.01
N THR A 30 -2.85 9.70 -3.22
CA THR A 30 -1.92 10.81 -3.39
C THR A 30 -1.10 10.60 -4.65
N THR A 31 -0.57 11.68 -5.23
CA THR A 31 0.22 11.61 -6.46
C THR A 31 1.62 12.14 -6.26
N THR A 32 2.59 11.47 -6.88
CA THR A 32 3.98 11.95 -6.92
C THR A 32 4.15 13.05 -7.96
N ALA A 33 5.32 13.70 -7.98
CA ALA A 33 5.76 14.37 -9.20
C ALA A 33 5.85 13.38 -10.38
N PRO A 34 5.75 13.83 -11.64
CA PRO A 34 5.88 12.94 -12.79
C PRO A 34 7.23 12.23 -12.85
N VAL A 35 7.22 10.91 -13.05
CA VAL A 35 8.44 10.11 -13.20
C VAL A 35 8.43 9.31 -14.50
N ARG A 36 9.60 8.79 -14.89
CA ARG A 36 9.76 7.87 -16.02
C ARG A 36 9.72 6.43 -15.51
N PHE A 37 8.97 5.58 -16.19
CA PHE A 37 8.81 4.17 -15.83
C PHE A 37 8.43 3.34 -17.07
N THR A 38 8.68 2.03 -17.01
CA THR A 38 8.24 1.04 -18.00
C THR A 38 6.95 0.34 -17.58
N ASP A 39 6.76 0.15 -16.28
CA ASP A 39 5.53 -0.28 -15.61
C ASP A 39 5.27 0.63 -14.41
N GLN A 40 4.02 0.76 -13.97
CA GLN A 40 3.70 1.63 -12.82
C GLN A 40 3.75 0.89 -11.47
N VAL A 41 3.63 -0.43 -11.46
CA VAL A 41 3.43 -1.21 -10.22
C VAL A 41 4.69 -1.16 -9.35
N GLY A 42 5.84 -1.55 -9.91
CA GLY A 42 7.10 -1.56 -9.19
C GLY A 42 7.46 -0.18 -8.61
N PRO A 43 7.47 0.89 -9.42
CA PRO A 43 7.74 2.24 -8.94
C PRO A 43 6.74 2.74 -7.87
N SER A 44 5.44 2.45 -8.01
CA SER A 44 4.43 2.90 -7.03
C SER A 44 4.62 2.22 -5.69
N ILE A 45 4.80 0.89 -5.68
CA ILE A 45 5.08 0.13 -4.46
C ILE A 45 6.41 0.55 -3.84
N ASN A 46 7.48 0.69 -4.63
CA ASN A 46 8.76 1.14 -4.12
C ASN A 46 8.69 2.55 -3.52
N THR A 47 7.90 3.45 -4.10
CA THR A 47 7.73 4.81 -3.56
C THR A 47 6.98 4.78 -2.23
N LEU A 48 5.92 3.98 -2.11
CA LEU A 48 5.22 3.76 -0.85
C LEU A 48 6.15 3.22 0.24
N LEU A 49 6.95 2.20 -0.08
CA LEU A 49 7.86 1.53 0.87
C LEU A 49 9.08 2.39 1.23
N ALA A 50 9.55 3.24 0.31
CA ALA A 50 10.68 4.14 0.52
C ALA A 50 10.33 5.32 1.44
N ASN A 51 9.05 5.67 1.57
CA ASN A 51 8.63 6.71 2.50
C ASN A 51 8.69 6.22 3.95
N LYS A 52 9.77 6.58 4.65
CA LYS A 52 10.00 6.24 6.07
C LYS A 52 9.46 7.29 7.05
N SER A 53 8.68 8.26 6.58
CA SER A 53 7.92 9.17 7.44
C SER A 53 6.56 8.56 7.78
N ARG A 54 6.18 8.59 9.06
CA ARG A 54 4.83 8.21 9.48
C ARG A 54 3.80 9.20 8.94
N ASP A 55 4.02 10.48 9.17
CA ASP A 55 3.08 11.53 8.80
C ASP A 55 3.44 12.07 7.41
N ILE A 56 2.43 12.21 6.55
CA ILE A 56 2.61 12.64 5.15
C ILE A 56 2.51 14.16 5.07
N GLY A 57 3.64 14.82 5.28
CA GLY A 57 3.69 16.29 5.32
C GLY A 57 2.71 16.85 6.35
N LEU A 58 1.91 17.85 5.94
CA LEU A 58 0.86 18.45 6.78
C LEU A 58 -0.55 17.98 6.40
N SER A 59 -0.68 16.87 5.68
CA SER A 59 -1.98 16.40 5.15
C SER A 59 -2.88 15.76 6.19
N GLY A 60 -2.34 15.34 7.34
CA GLY A 60 -3.03 14.50 8.31
C GLY A 60 -3.10 13.02 7.91
N LEU A 61 -2.57 12.64 6.74
CA LEU A 61 -2.47 11.24 6.31
C LEU A 61 -1.26 10.55 6.94
N ILE A 62 -1.37 9.25 7.16
CA ILE A 62 -0.28 8.42 7.69
C ILE A 62 0.13 7.29 6.75
N ASN A 63 1.41 6.93 6.82
CA ASN A 63 1.97 5.69 6.29
C ASN A 63 2.22 4.71 7.43
N VAL A 64 1.48 3.60 7.49
CA VAL A 64 1.72 2.59 8.54
C VAL A 64 2.92 1.69 8.23
N LEU A 65 3.41 1.70 6.99
CA LEU A 65 4.55 0.89 6.55
C LEU A 65 5.90 1.57 6.84
N TYR A 66 5.91 2.77 7.45
CA TYR A 66 7.11 3.59 7.62
C TYR A 66 8.25 2.91 8.40
N GLN A 67 7.94 2.03 9.36
CA GLN A 67 8.92 1.24 10.10
C GLN A 67 9.16 -0.15 9.51
N SER A 68 8.32 -0.57 8.56
CA SER A 68 8.43 -1.91 7.95
C SER A 68 9.63 -1.98 7.00
N SER A 69 10.31 -3.12 7.02
CA SER A 69 11.43 -3.45 6.14
C SER A 69 10.94 -4.37 5.03
N LEU A 70 10.17 -3.82 4.09
CA LEU A 70 9.66 -4.58 2.95
C LEU A 70 10.41 -4.20 1.67
N THR A 71 10.59 -5.18 0.80
CA THR A 71 11.21 -5.03 -0.53
C THR A 71 10.32 -5.63 -1.59
N TYR A 72 10.07 -4.88 -2.67
CA TYR A 72 9.34 -5.36 -3.84
C TYR A 72 10.20 -6.32 -4.67
N LEU A 73 9.65 -7.50 -4.99
CA LEU A 73 10.33 -8.52 -5.79
C LEU A 73 9.81 -8.57 -7.23
N GLY A 74 8.53 -8.24 -7.43
CA GLY A 74 7.89 -8.30 -8.74
C GLY A 74 6.37 -8.28 -8.65
N GLY A 75 5.73 -8.25 -9.80
CA GLY A 75 4.29 -8.28 -9.90
C GLY A 75 3.82 -8.72 -11.29
N GLU A 76 2.64 -9.32 -11.32
CA GLU A 76 2.07 -9.92 -12.53
C GLU A 76 0.56 -9.67 -12.57
N LEU A 77 0.10 -9.09 -13.68
CA LEU A 77 -1.32 -8.86 -13.92
C LEU A 77 -1.90 -10.07 -14.67
N ASN A 78 -2.78 -10.81 -14.02
CA ASN A 78 -3.49 -11.94 -14.60
C ASN A 78 -4.99 -11.63 -14.67
N GLY A 79 -5.49 -11.36 -15.88
CA GLY A 79 -6.84 -10.87 -16.09
C GLY A 79 -7.05 -9.53 -15.39
N SER A 80 -7.92 -9.48 -14.39
CA SER A 80 -8.22 -8.28 -13.59
C SER A 80 -7.59 -8.29 -12.19
N THR A 81 -6.71 -9.26 -11.89
CA THR A 81 -6.03 -9.39 -10.60
C THR A 81 -4.54 -9.12 -10.74
N ILE A 82 -4.02 -8.16 -9.98
CA ILE A 82 -2.58 -7.93 -9.83
C ILE A 82 -2.04 -8.73 -8.64
N THR A 83 -1.08 -9.61 -8.89
CA THR A 83 -0.33 -10.26 -7.82
C THR A 83 0.99 -9.54 -7.65
N ILE A 84 1.35 -9.17 -6.42
CA ILE A 84 2.68 -8.64 -6.09
C ILE A 84 3.37 -9.51 -5.06
N TRP A 85 4.69 -9.63 -5.19
CA TRP A 85 5.54 -10.37 -4.25
C TRP A 85 6.49 -9.41 -3.55
N LEU A 86 6.51 -9.51 -2.23
CA LEU A 86 7.39 -8.76 -1.35
C LEU A 86 8.23 -9.74 -0.51
N SER A 87 9.35 -9.24 -0.01
CA SER A 87 10.11 -9.89 1.07
C SER A 87 10.29 -8.92 2.24
N GLY A 88 10.63 -9.48 3.41
CA GLY A 88 11.01 -8.72 4.59
C GLY A 88 9.99 -8.80 5.72
N GLN A 89 9.90 -7.75 6.55
CA GLN A 89 9.16 -7.80 7.81
C GLN A 89 8.28 -6.57 8.05
N PHE A 90 7.06 -6.82 8.53
CA PHE A 90 6.18 -5.79 9.04
C PHE A 90 6.57 -5.35 10.45
N MET A 91 6.56 -4.04 10.68
CA MET A 91 6.67 -3.40 11.99
C MET A 91 5.44 -2.49 12.16
N LEU A 92 4.42 -3.00 12.86
CA LEU A 92 3.10 -2.37 13.01
C LEU A 92 2.86 -2.00 14.47
N GLY A 93 2.16 -0.88 14.71
CA GLY A 93 1.96 -0.30 16.03
C GLY A 93 0.72 -0.81 16.78
N GLY A 94 -0.13 -1.64 16.14
CA GLY A 94 -1.30 -2.24 16.77
C GLY A 94 -2.27 -2.85 15.77
N VAL A 95 -3.40 -3.37 16.27
CA VAL A 95 -4.38 -4.14 15.47
C VAL A 95 -4.99 -3.36 14.30
N CYS A 96 -5.09 -2.03 14.40
CA CYS A 96 -5.58 -1.20 13.31
C CYS A 96 -4.58 -1.01 12.18
N ASP A 97 -3.29 -1.22 12.43
CA ASP A 97 -2.29 -1.12 11.37
C ASP A 97 -2.31 -2.32 10.43
N ILE A 98 -2.91 -3.45 10.83
CA ILE A 98 -3.11 -4.63 9.98
C ILE A 98 -3.98 -4.30 8.75
N PRO A 99 -5.25 -3.86 8.90
CA PRO A 99 -6.08 -3.50 7.74
C PRO A 99 -5.52 -2.32 6.95
N ARG A 100 -4.84 -1.37 7.63
CA ARG A 100 -4.18 -0.23 6.98
C ARG A 100 -3.03 -0.67 6.08
N ALA A 101 -2.13 -1.50 6.58
CA ALA A 101 -0.96 -1.98 5.84
C ALA A 101 -1.37 -2.77 4.60
N LYS A 102 -2.35 -3.67 4.77
CA LYS A 102 -2.94 -4.43 3.66
C LYS A 102 -3.53 -3.49 2.61
N ALA A 103 -4.40 -2.57 3.02
CA ALA A 103 -5.08 -1.67 2.09
C ALA A 103 -4.12 -0.75 1.33
N GLN A 104 -3.09 -0.19 1.99
CA GLN A 104 -2.09 0.65 1.33
C GLN A 104 -1.36 -0.12 0.20
N LEU A 105 -0.98 -1.37 0.43
CA LEU A 105 -0.31 -2.20 -0.57
C LEU A 105 -1.26 -2.60 -1.71
N GLU A 106 -2.46 -3.09 -1.38
CA GLU A 106 -3.43 -3.58 -2.35
C GLU A 106 -3.91 -2.47 -3.29
N TYR A 107 -4.36 -1.33 -2.76
CA TYR A 107 -4.87 -0.24 -3.59
C TYR A 107 -3.78 0.41 -4.43
N THR A 108 -2.57 0.56 -3.88
CA THR A 108 -1.44 1.07 -4.66
C THR A 108 -1.13 0.13 -5.83
N ALA A 109 -1.13 -1.19 -5.61
CA ALA A 109 -0.95 -2.17 -6.68
C ALA A 109 -2.08 -2.11 -7.71
N MET A 110 -3.34 -2.14 -7.27
CA MET A 110 -4.52 -2.12 -8.14
C MET A 110 -4.55 -0.90 -9.04
N THR A 111 -4.36 0.29 -8.47
CA THR A 111 -4.38 1.53 -9.25
C THR A 111 -3.22 1.60 -10.23
N ALA A 112 -2.02 1.17 -9.82
CA ALA A 112 -0.86 1.19 -10.69
C ALA A 112 -0.98 0.18 -11.86
N SER A 113 -1.65 -0.96 -11.66
CA SER A 113 -1.84 -1.95 -12.72
C SER A 113 -3.12 -1.76 -13.53
N GLY A 114 -4.06 -0.92 -13.06
CA GLY A 114 -5.43 -0.87 -13.59
C GLY A 114 -6.27 -2.12 -13.26
N ALA A 115 -5.89 -2.88 -12.24
CA ALA A 115 -6.60 -4.08 -11.81
C ALA A 115 -7.79 -3.74 -10.91
N THR A 116 -8.76 -4.65 -10.83
CA THR A 116 -9.91 -4.53 -9.91
C THR A 116 -9.69 -5.25 -8.58
N SER A 117 -8.69 -6.11 -8.50
CA SER A 117 -8.32 -6.89 -7.32
C SER A 117 -6.80 -7.00 -7.22
N ALA A 118 -6.29 -7.11 -5.99
CA ALA A 118 -4.88 -7.37 -5.74
C ALA A 118 -4.70 -8.60 -4.84
N GLN A 119 -3.60 -9.32 -5.05
CA GLN A 119 -3.08 -10.31 -4.13
C GLN A 119 -1.67 -9.92 -3.73
N VAL A 120 -1.39 -9.91 -2.43
CA VAL A 120 -0.08 -9.56 -1.90
C VAL A 120 0.51 -10.77 -1.21
N PHE A 121 1.72 -11.16 -1.62
CA PHE A 121 2.51 -12.20 -0.97
C PHE A 121 3.71 -11.56 -0.29
N VAL A 122 4.00 -11.97 0.94
CA VAL A 122 5.20 -11.55 1.67
C VAL A 122 5.94 -12.79 2.14
N ASN A 123 7.21 -12.90 1.76
CA ASN A 123 8.03 -14.11 2.02
C ASN A 123 7.36 -15.41 1.51
N GLY A 124 6.68 -15.33 0.37
CA GLY A 124 5.99 -16.46 -0.25
C GLY A 124 4.65 -16.85 0.37
N ARG A 125 4.16 -16.12 1.37
CA ARG A 125 2.86 -16.39 2.04
C ARG A 125 1.84 -15.27 1.76
N PRO A 126 0.53 -15.57 1.68
CA PRO A 126 -0.50 -14.55 1.56
C PRO A 126 -0.42 -13.52 2.69
N ILE A 127 -0.65 -12.24 2.37
CA ILE A 127 -0.52 -11.15 3.34
C ILE A 127 -1.39 -11.34 4.59
N ASP A 128 -2.60 -11.88 4.45
CA ASP A 128 -3.50 -12.15 5.59
C ASP A 128 -2.90 -13.15 6.57
N GLU A 129 -2.23 -14.18 6.08
CA GLU A 129 -1.50 -15.15 6.91
C GLU A 129 -0.37 -14.44 7.67
N VAL A 130 0.43 -13.64 6.97
CA VAL A 130 1.58 -12.92 7.55
C VAL A 130 1.14 -11.90 8.61
N LEU A 131 0.04 -11.21 8.39
CA LEU A 131 -0.48 -10.19 9.31
C LEU A 131 -1.26 -10.79 10.49
N SER A 132 -1.83 -11.99 10.37
CA SER A 132 -2.49 -12.67 11.49
C SER A 132 -1.54 -13.10 12.62
N LEU A 133 -0.23 -13.13 12.33
CA LEU A 133 0.82 -13.45 13.30
C LEU A 133 1.32 -12.20 14.08
N LYS A 134 0.65 -11.05 13.90
CA LYS A 134 1.06 -9.76 14.46
C LYS A 134 0.10 -9.26 15.54
#